data_AF-A0A0P7Z3N0-F1
#
_entry.id   AF-A0A0P7Z3N0-F1
#
_cell.length_a   1.000
_cell.length_b   1.000
_cell.length_c   1.000
_cell.angle_alpha   90.00
_cell.angle_beta   90.00
_cell.angle_gamma   90.00
#
_symmetry.space_group_name_H-M   'P 1'
#
loop_
_entity.id
_entity.type
_entity.pdbx_description
1 polymer ?
#
loop_
_entity_poly.entity_id
_entity_poly.type
_entity_poly.pdbx_seq_one_letter_code
_entity_poly.pdbx_strand_id
1 'polypeptide(L)'
;MAIVLDGTLAIQRDEQQKIVNIIWFLYGLPETDVQPEQAVFLHESFGQGSPQMISFELDGEEYAVYADWEAASEHRNAVEVKEFYRTYGYVLISALKMNGNLASNDERVEWLLPVQYFSDYVTMINELSRAG
;
A
#
# COMPACT_ATOMS: atom_id res chain seq x y z
N MET A 1 13.88 -7.88 5.95
CA MET A 1 14.53 -6.72 5.30
C MET A 1 13.58 -6.37 4.19
N ALA A 2 13.05 -5.14 4.15
CA ALA A 2 12.05 -4.77 3.15
C ALA A 2 12.69 -3.94 2.03
N ILE A 3 12.24 -4.17 0.80
CA ILE A 3 12.55 -3.35 -0.37
C ILE A 3 11.56 -2.20 -0.41
N VAL A 4 12.06 -0.98 -0.24
CA VAL A 4 11.22 0.23 -0.31
C VAL A 4 11.04 0.61 -1.78
N LEU A 5 9.79 0.73 -2.21
CA LEU A 5 9.41 1.15 -3.55
C LEU A 5 8.92 2.59 -3.56
N ASP A 6 9.20 3.29 -4.64
CA ASP A 6 8.53 4.55 -4.96
C ASP A 6 7.15 4.25 -5.52
N GLY A 7 6.17 5.08 -5.15
CA GLY A 7 4.80 4.92 -5.61
C GLY A 7 3.98 6.19 -5.47
N THR A 8 2.78 6.15 -6.03
CA THR A 8 1.77 7.20 -5.85
C THR A 8 0.50 6.56 -5.31
N LEU A 9 -0.13 7.23 -4.35
CA LEU A 9 -1.44 6.85 -3.85
C LEU A 9 -2.51 7.65 -4.61
N ALA A 10 -3.39 6.97 -5.34
CA ALA A 10 -4.54 7.59 -5.97
C ALA A 10 -5.82 7.31 -5.17
N ILE A 11 -6.54 8.37 -4.82
CA ILE A 11 -7.83 8.30 -4.11
C ILE A 11 -8.95 8.62 -5.10
N GLN A 12 -9.85 7.67 -5.32
CA GLN A 12 -11.05 7.89 -6.13
C GLN A 12 -12.23 8.19 -5.23
N ARG A 13 -13.00 9.22 -5.58
CA ARG A 13 -14.16 9.69 -4.80
C ARG A 13 -15.42 9.68 -5.64
N ASP A 14 -16.56 9.42 -5.00
CA ASP A 14 -17.89 9.59 -5.61
C ASP A 14 -18.31 11.08 -5.66
N GLU A 15 -19.52 11.33 -6.19
CA GLU A 15 -20.12 12.67 -6.26
C GLU A 15 -20.32 13.30 -4.86
N GLN A 16 -20.43 12.49 -3.81
CA GLN A 16 -20.56 12.91 -2.42
C GLN A 16 -19.19 13.05 -1.70
N GLN A 17 -18.08 12.98 -2.44
CA GLN A 17 -16.71 13.07 -1.95
C GLN A 17 -16.28 11.93 -1.02
N LYS A 18 -16.99 10.80 -0.98
CA LYS A 18 -16.57 9.62 -0.23
C LYS A 18 -15.54 8.83 -1.01
N ILE A 19 -14.53 8.31 -0.32
CA ILE A 19 -13.56 7.40 -0.94
C ILE A 19 -14.28 6.13 -1.35
N VAL A 20 -14.23 5.81 -2.64
CA VAL A 20 -14.77 4.57 -3.21
C VAL A 20 -13.68 3.59 -3.61
N ASN A 21 -12.45 4.07 -3.81
CA ASN A 21 -11.32 3.24 -4.15
C ASN A 21 -10.00 3.93 -3.78
N ILE A 22 -9.00 3.11 -3.43
CA ILE A 22 -7.63 3.54 -3.15
C ILE A 22 -6.69 2.65 -3.97
N ILE A 23 -5.85 3.27 -4.79
CA ILE A 23 -4.92 2.59 -5.68
C ILE A 23 -3.50 2.96 -5.28
N TRP A 24 -2.69 1.96 -4.93
CA TRP A 24 -1.24 2.13 -4.77
C TRP A 24 -0.59 1.83 -6.10
N PHE A 25 -0.16 2.89 -6.81
CA PHE A 25 0.53 2.77 -8.07
C PHE A 25 2.04 2.72 -7.83
N LEU A 26 2.69 1.61 -8.19
CA LEU A 26 4.06 1.29 -7.82
C LEU A 26 5.00 1.37 -9.02
N TYR A 27 6.18 1.93 -8.78
CA TYR A 27 7.28 1.98 -9.72
C TYR A 27 8.40 1.02 -9.30
N GLY A 28 9.06 0.39 -10.27
CA GLY A 28 10.23 -0.44 -9.99
C GLY A 28 9.92 -1.84 -9.43
N LEU A 29 8.68 -2.30 -9.50
CA LEU A 29 8.38 -3.71 -9.24
C LEU A 29 9.05 -4.59 -10.30
N PRO A 30 9.70 -5.71 -9.90
CA PRO A 30 10.29 -6.63 -10.84
C PRO A 30 9.20 -7.27 -11.72
N GLU A 31 9.60 -7.67 -12.92
CA GLU A 31 8.73 -8.50 -13.77
C GLU A 31 8.45 -9.82 -13.05
N THR A 32 7.18 -10.09 -12.83
CA THR A 32 6.72 -11.31 -12.16
C THR A 32 5.36 -11.74 -12.71
N ASP A 33 5.11 -13.04 -12.65
CA ASP A 33 3.80 -13.65 -12.89
C ASP A 33 3.11 -14.08 -11.58
N VAL A 34 3.75 -13.80 -10.44
CA VAL A 34 3.23 -14.11 -9.10
C VAL A 34 2.42 -12.92 -8.59
N GLN A 35 1.37 -13.23 -7.82
CA GLN A 35 0.53 -12.22 -7.18
C GLN A 35 1.10 -11.87 -5.79
N PRO A 36 1.10 -10.59 -5.39
CA PRO A 36 1.46 -10.20 -4.04
C PRO A 36 0.54 -10.83 -2.99
N GLU A 37 1.11 -11.16 -1.84
CA GLU A 37 0.41 -11.77 -0.71
C GLU A 37 0.71 -11.06 0.61
N GLN A 38 -0.03 -11.46 1.65
CA GLN A 38 0.15 -10.96 3.02
C GLN A 38 0.18 -9.42 3.14
N ALA A 39 -0.68 -8.73 2.39
CA ALA A 39 -0.69 -7.28 2.44
C ALA A 39 -1.05 -6.74 3.83
N VAL A 40 -0.28 -5.76 4.28
CA VAL A 40 -0.45 -5.07 5.56
C VAL A 40 -0.50 -3.57 5.32
N PHE A 41 -1.51 -2.91 5.88
CA PHE A 41 -1.59 -1.46 5.95
C PHE A 41 -1.31 -0.99 7.38
N LEU A 42 -0.37 -0.04 7.51
CA LEU A 42 -0.09 0.66 8.75
C LEU A 42 -0.57 2.12 8.63
N HIS A 43 -1.40 2.54 9.58
CA HIS A 43 -1.81 3.95 9.65
C HIS A 43 -0.64 4.87 10.01
N GLU A 44 0.23 4.42 10.91
CA GLU A 44 1.40 5.14 11.38
C GLU A 44 2.59 4.17 11.39
N SER A 45 3.33 4.11 10.28
CA SER A 45 4.40 3.12 10.07
C SER A 45 5.41 3.00 11.23
N PHE A 46 5.87 4.10 11.80
CA PHE A 46 6.89 4.14 12.85
C PHE A 46 6.44 4.89 14.12
N GLY A 47 5.12 5.08 14.28
CA GLY A 47 4.51 5.81 15.40
C GLY A 47 3.95 7.18 15.00
N GLN A 48 3.54 7.96 16.00
CA GLN A 48 2.66 9.11 15.77
C GLN A 48 3.22 10.10 14.73
N GLY A 49 2.41 10.43 13.72
CA GLY A 49 2.77 11.37 12.66
C GLY A 49 3.67 10.79 11.56
N SER A 50 4.09 9.52 11.67
CA SER A 50 4.83 8.86 10.59
C SER A 50 3.94 8.59 9.36
N PRO A 51 4.55 8.41 8.17
CA PRO A 51 3.82 8.08 6.96
C PRO A 51 2.93 6.85 7.11
N GLN A 52 1.84 6.83 6.35
CA GLN A 52 1.09 5.59 6.13
C GLN A 52 1.92 4.66 5.27
N MET A 53 1.74 3.35 5.45
CA MET A 53 2.51 2.35 4.71
C MET A 53 1.60 1.24 4.26
N ILE A 54 1.87 0.72 3.07
CA ILE A 54 1.48 -0.63 2.71
C ILE A 54 2.71 -1.50 2.50
N SER A 55 2.70 -2.70 3.05
CA SER A 55 3.66 -3.75 2.71
C SER A 55 2.97 -5.00 2.21
N PHE A 56 3.69 -5.80 1.45
CA PHE A 56 3.24 -7.08 0.90
C PHE A 56 4.45 -7.94 0.56
N GLU A 57 4.24 -9.25 0.50
CA GLU A 57 5.24 -10.20 0.03
C GLU A 57 5.06 -10.47 -1.47
N LEU A 58 6.16 -10.56 -2.20
CA LEU A 58 6.17 -10.93 -3.62
C LEU A 58 7.47 -11.67 -3.92
N ASP A 59 7.37 -12.87 -4.48
CA ASP A 59 8.52 -13.73 -4.81
C ASP A 59 9.51 -13.95 -3.64
N GLY A 60 8.99 -14.02 -2.41
CA GLY A 60 9.78 -14.25 -1.19
C GLY A 60 10.48 -13.00 -0.64
N GLU A 61 10.27 -11.83 -1.24
CA GLU A 61 10.77 -10.55 -0.75
C GLU A 61 9.60 -9.71 -0.19
N GLU A 62 9.87 -8.95 0.88
CA GLU A 62 8.91 -7.99 1.44
C GLU A 62 9.11 -6.64 0.75
N TYR A 63 8.04 -6.08 0.22
CA TYR A 63 8.03 -4.74 -0.38
C TYR A 63 7.23 -3.79 0.50
N ALA A 64 7.67 -2.54 0.61
CA ALA A 64 6.98 -1.50 1.36
C ALA A 64 6.89 -0.19 0.57
N VAL A 65 5.76 0.49 0.68
CA VAL A 65 5.47 1.76 0.01
C VAL A 65 4.88 2.71 1.04
N TYR A 66 5.36 3.95 1.05
CA TYR A 66 4.95 4.96 2.02
C TYR A 66 4.12 6.06 1.35
N ALA A 67 3.09 6.54 2.06
CA ALA A 67 2.35 7.74 1.73
C ALA A 67 2.56 8.76 2.85
N ASP A 68 3.38 9.77 2.56
CA ASP A 68 3.63 10.89 3.47
C ASP A 68 2.60 12.00 3.23
N TRP A 69 1.91 12.38 4.29
CA TRP A 69 0.84 13.38 4.29
C TRP A 69 1.29 14.73 4.86
N GLU A 70 2.44 14.78 5.53
CA GLU A 70 2.95 16.01 6.17
C GLU A 70 3.31 17.07 5.12
N ALA A 71 3.88 16.65 3.98
CA ALA A 71 4.23 17.54 2.89
C ALA A 71 3.01 18.19 2.20
N ALA A 72 1.83 17.58 2.31
CA ALA A 72 0.66 17.96 1.50
C ALA A 72 -0.40 18.79 2.26
N SER A 73 -0.28 19.00 3.58
CA SER A 73 -1.37 19.55 4.41
C SER A 73 -2.65 18.69 4.37
N GLU A 74 -2.54 17.40 4.04
CA GLU A 74 -3.67 16.51 3.73
C GLU A 74 -4.02 15.54 4.88
N HIS A 75 -3.95 16.01 6.13
CA HIS A 75 -4.29 15.20 7.31
C HIS A 75 -5.68 14.55 7.20
N ARG A 76 -6.62 15.22 6.54
CA ARG A 76 -7.95 14.68 6.26
C ARG A 76 -7.91 13.43 5.37
N ASN A 77 -7.06 13.41 4.34
CA ASN A 77 -6.91 12.23 3.48
C ASN A 77 -6.34 11.07 4.28
N ALA A 78 -5.33 11.30 5.12
CA ALA A 78 -4.77 10.25 5.99
C ALA A 78 -5.85 9.58 6.87
N VAL A 79 -6.72 10.39 7.49
CA VAL A 79 -7.84 9.89 8.32
C VAL A 79 -8.84 9.10 7.48
N GLU A 80 -9.23 9.62 6.31
CA GLU A 80 -10.22 8.96 5.45
C GLU A 80 -9.68 7.66 4.84
N VAL A 81 -8.40 7.61 4.47
CA VAL A 81 -7.70 6.39 3.98
C VAL A 81 -7.67 5.32 5.07
N LYS A 82 -7.37 5.71 6.31
CA LYS A 82 -7.46 4.80 7.47
C LYS A 82 -8.86 4.19 7.59
N GLU A 83 -9.90 5.03 7.59
CA GLU A 83 -11.27 4.54 7.77
C GLU A 83 -11.73 3.67 6.58
N PHE A 84 -11.25 3.96 5.37
CA PHE A 84 -11.45 3.10 4.20
C PHE A 84 -10.88 1.68 4.45
N TYR A 85 -9.62 1.57 4.85
CA TYR A 85 -9.00 0.26 5.09
C TYR A 85 -9.61 -0.51 6.26
N ARG A 86 -10.00 0.19 7.33
CA ARG A 86 -10.73 -0.43 8.46
C ARG A 86 -12.09 -0.97 8.06
N THR A 87 -12.75 -0.35 7.09
CA THR A 87 -14.10 -0.71 6.65
C THR A 87 -14.08 -1.81 5.60
N TYR A 88 -13.23 -1.68 4.58
CA TYR A 88 -13.27 -2.54 3.40
C TYR A 88 -12.26 -3.69 3.47
N GLY A 89 -11.06 -3.47 4.04
CA GLY A 89 -10.07 -4.54 4.20
C GLY A 89 -9.51 -5.10 2.89
N TYR A 90 -9.54 -4.34 1.79
CA TYR A 90 -8.88 -4.68 0.52
C TYR A 90 -8.02 -3.53 0.02
N VAL A 91 -6.93 -3.86 -0.68
CA VAL A 91 -6.10 -2.90 -1.42
C VAL A 91 -6.06 -3.26 -2.90
N LEU A 92 -6.06 -2.23 -3.75
CA LEU A 92 -5.70 -2.34 -5.16
C LEU A 92 -4.24 -1.88 -5.34
N ILE A 93 -3.37 -2.82 -5.67
CA ILE A 93 -1.99 -2.54 -6.10
C ILE A 93 -1.99 -2.49 -7.62
N SER A 94 -1.43 -1.42 -8.19
CA SER A 94 -1.20 -1.29 -9.63
C SER A 94 0.28 -1.07 -9.87
N ALA A 95 0.85 -1.74 -10.86
CA ALA A 95 2.28 -1.65 -11.15
C ALA A 95 2.54 -1.62 -12.66
N LEU A 96 3.68 -1.06 -13.06
CA LEU A 96 4.22 -1.23 -14.40
C LEU A 96 5.23 -2.37 -14.39
N LYS A 97 5.03 -3.39 -15.23
CA LYS A 97 6.04 -4.43 -15.47
C LYS A 97 7.23 -3.78 -16.19
N MET A 98 8.35 -3.60 -15.48
CA MET A 98 9.58 -3.10 -16.10
C MET A 98 10.20 -4.20 -16.94
N ASN A 99 9.97 -4.17 -18.26
CA ASN A 99 10.81 -4.89 -19.19
C ASN A 99 12.16 -4.14 -19.25
N GLY A 100 13.29 -4.83 -19.07
CA GLY A 100 14.63 -4.22 -18.96
C GLY A 100 15.10 -3.35 -20.14
N ASN A 101 14.27 -3.16 -21.16
CA ASN A 101 14.39 -2.10 -22.16
C ASN A 101 13.12 -1.24 -22.07
N LEU A 102 13.26 0.08 -21.94
CA LEU A 102 12.20 1.10 -22.08
C LEU A 102 11.58 1.08 -23.49
N ALA A 103 11.02 -0.06 -23.88
CA ALA A 103 10.29 -0.26 -25.11
C ALA A 103 8.81 -0.03 -24.81
N SER A 104 8.10 0.48 -25.81
CA SER A 104 6.75 1.07 -25.78
C SER A 104 5.57 0.16 -25.37
N ASN A 105 5.82 -0.94 -24.66
CA ASN A 105 4.83 -1.94 -24.25
C ASN A 105 4.89 -2.27 -22.74
N ASP A 106 5.18 -1.30 -21.88
CA ASP A 106 5.06 -1.49 -20.43
C ASP A 106 3.61 -1.89 -20.10
N GLU A 107 3.42 -3.13 -19.62
CA GLU A 107 2.10 -3.66 -19.30
C GLU A 107 1.75 -3.30 -17.85
N ARG A 108 0.58 -2.67 -17.67
CA ARG A 108 0.03 -2.39 -16.34
C ARG A 108 -0.56 -3.67 -15.77
N VAL A 109 -0.12 -4.02 -14.56
CA VAL A 109 -0.68 -5.14 -13.80
C VAL A 109 -1.40 -4.61 -12.58
N GLU A 110 -2.51 -5.24 -12.23
CA GLU A 110 -3.33 -4.87 -11.08
C GLU A 110 -3.67 -6.09 -10.24
N TRP A 111 -3.58 -5.94 -8.92
CA TRP A 111 -3.97 -6.96 -7.96
C TRP A 111 -4.89 -6.36 -6.91
N LEU A 112 -6.06 -6.97 -6.74
CA LEU A 112 -6.95 -6.71 -5.61
C LEU A 112 -6.75 -7.82 -4.58
N LEU A 113 -6.30 -7.45 -3.39
CA LEU A 113 -5.95 -8.41 -2.34
C LEU A 113 -6.46 -7.95 -0.97
N PRO A 114 -6.82 -8.90 -0.08
CA PRO A 114 -7.16 -8.57 1.30
C PRO A 114 -5.95 -7.92 1.98
N VAL A 115 -6.21 -6.92 2.83
CA VAL A 115 -5.18 -6.21 3.58
C VAL A 115 -5.48 -6.23 5.07
N GLN A 116 -4.47 -6.56 5.87
CA GLN A 116 -4.57 -6.49 7.33
C GLN A 116 -4.28 -5.06 7.78
N TYR A 117 -5.16 -4.51 8.61
CA TYR A 117 -5.00 -3.18 9.16
C TYR A 117 -4.33 -3.24 10.53
N PHE A 118 -3.30 -2.43 10.76
CA PHE A 118 -2.80 -2.12 12.09
C PHE A 118 -2.61 -0.61 12.27
N SER A 119 -2.69 -0.17 13.53
CA SER A 119 -2.45 1.24 13.86
C SER A 119 -1.01 1.64 13.57
N ASP A 120 -0.05 0.78 13.95
CA ASP A 120 1.38 1.03 13.82
C ASP A 120 2.17 -0.29 13.85
N TYR A 121 3.45 -0.23 13.51
CA TYR A 121 4.32 -1.40 13.46
C TYR A 121 4.48 -2.12 14.81
N VAL A 122 4.52 -1.38 15.92
CA VAL A 122 4.67 -1.98 17.26
C VAL A 122 3.41 -2.77 17.62
N THR A 123 2.24 -2.22 17.32
CA THR A 123 0.95 -2.90 17.47
C THR A 123 0.91 -4.17 16.62
N MET A 124 1.31 -4.11 15.36
CA MET A 124 1.37 -5.27 14.46
C MET A 124 2.23 -6.39 15.05
N ILE A 125 3.48 -6.11 15.43
CA ILE A 125 4.40 -7.12 15.99
C ILE A 125 3.84 -7.72 17.28
N ASN A 126 3.23 -6.91 18.14
CA ASN A 126 2.61 -7.40 19.37
C ASN A 126 1.42 -8.33 19.11
N GLU A 127 0.62 -8.07 18.07
CA GLU A 127 -0.51 -8.93 17.72
C GLU A 127 -0.04 -10.23 17.07
N LEU A 128 0.90 -10.15 16.12
CA LEU A 128 1.45 -11.34 15.44
C LEU A 128 2.22 -12.26 16.40
N SER A 129 2.99 -11.69 17.32
CA SER A 129 3.72 -12.47 18.35
C SER A 129 2.83 -13.19 19.35
N ARG A 130 1.58 -12.76 19.52
CA ARG A 130 0.59 -13.43 20.39
C ARG A 130 -0.19 -14.51 19.66
N ALA A 131 -0.18 -14.49 18.33
CA ALA A 131 -0.88 -15.44 17.48
C ALA A 131 -0.05 -16.69 17.15
N GLY A 132 1.27 -16.65 17.37
CA GLY A 132 2.20 -17.78 17.24
C GLY A 132 2.45 -18.50 18.56
#